data_AF-A0A226NB49-F1
#
_entry.id   AF-A0A226NB49-F1
#
_cell.length_a   1.000
_cell.length_b   1.000
_cell.length_c   1.000
_cell.angle_alpha   90.00
_cell.angle_beta   90.00
_cell.angle_gamma   90.00
#
_symmetry.space_group_name_H-M   'P 1'
#
loop_
_entity.id
_entity.type
_entity.pdbx_description
1 polymer ?
#
loop_
_entity_poly.entity_id
_entity_poly.type
_entity_poly.pdbx_seq_one_letter_code
_entity_poly.pdbx_strand_id
1 'polypeptide(L)'
;MEVVSAQNAFSEQLSLGLSQEQKLFSRVVDATSPAQADAGDPQRITARPACMNFNDSGACVTQCPQTFVYNPTTFQLEHNHNAKYTYGAFCVKKCPHNFVVDSSSCVRACPSSKMEVEENGIKMCKPCTDICPKACDGIGTGSLVSAQTVDSSNIDKFINCTKINGNLIFLVTGIHGKIIRSCSESINFPTMDPYHTIAAINPEKLNIFQTVREITGYLNIQSWPENMTDFRVFSNLVTIGGRALYSGLSLLILKQQGITSLQFQSLKQISAGNIYITDNSNLCYYHTVNWTSLFSTPTQKTVIHRNKRAENCSKYYFSMQIFLPVTGLLWEDIPVASTVRLDCVGVWSSPPDRLLMEWEFREFANGSVCVECDPQCEKMEDNMITCYGPGPDHCTKCFHFKDGPNCVEKCPDGLQGANSFIFKYADEDRECHPCHPNCTQGSLAQVESERNVSSSIVCQTPGK
;
A
#
# COMPACT_ATOMS: atom_id res chain seq x y z
N MET A 1 -41.95 15.63 -43.25
CA MET A 1 -41.60 17.07 -43.23
C MET A 1 -42.03 17.62 -41.87
N GLU A 2 -41.58 17.13 -40.72
CA GLU A 2 -40.25 16.82 -40.21
C GLU A 2 -39.24 17.99 -40.21
N VAL A 3 -39.11 18.53 -38.99
CA VAL A 3 -37.90 18.93 -38.26
C VAL A 3 -37.31 20.32 -38.55
N VAL A 4 -37.11 21.05 -37.43
CA VAL A 4 -36.38 22.33 -37.22
C VAL A 4 -37.16 23.64 -37.44
N SER A 5 -38.01 24.01 -36.48
CA SER A 5 -38.39 25.42 -36.25
C SER A 5 -38.43 25.81 -34.76
N ALA A 6 -37.56 25.24 -33.93
CA ALA A 6 -37.57 25.49 -32.48
C ALA A 6 -36.17 25.58 -31.82
N GLN A 7 -35.18 26.15 -32.49
CA GLN A 7 -33.84 26.34 -31.90
C GLN A 7 -33.31 27.79 -31.91
N ASN A 8 -34.03 28.74 -32.50
CA ASN A 8 -33.60 30.15 -32.56
C ASN A 8 -34.19 31.06 -31.48
N ALA A 9 -34.92 30.53 -30.50
CA ALA A 9 -35.55 31.34 -29.44
C ALA A 9 -35.01 31.11 -28.02
N PHE A 10 -33.98 30.27 -27.85
CA PHE A 10 -33.42 29.95 -26.53
C PHE A 10 -32.01 30.52 -26.27
N SER A 11 -31.43 31.24 -27.23
CA SER A 11 -30.06 31.77 -27.13
C SER A 11 -29.98 33.23 -26.62
N GLU A 12 -31.10 33.96 -26.56
CA GLU A 12 -31.10 35.40 -26.21
C GLU A 12 -31.43 35.71 -24.74
N GLN A 13 -31.64 34.71 -23.87
CA GLN A 13 -31.96 34.93 -22.45
C GLN A 13 -30.90 34.47 -21.44
N LEU A 14 -29.75 33.95 -21.88
CA LEU A 14 -28.67 33.50 -20.98
C LEU A 14 -27.46 34.45 -20.89
N SER A 15 -27.51 35.62 -21.53
CA SER A 15 -26.40 36.59 -21.60
C SER A 15 -26.38 37.65 -20.49
N LEU A 16 -27.26 37.57 -19.49
CA LEU A 16 -27.38 38.59 -18.43
C LEU A 16 -26.91 38.15 -17.02
N GLY A 17 -26.09 37.11 -16.90
CA GLY A 17 -25.73 36.60 -15.56
C GLY A 17 -24.40 35.87 -15.40
N LEU A 18 -23.35 36.19 -16.18
CA LEU A 18 -22.03 35.54 -16.01
C LEU A 18 -20.91 36.57 -15.79
N SER A 19 -20.11 36.29 -14.76
CA SER A 19 -19.07 37.17 -14.21
C SER A 19 -17.85 37.33 -15.14
N GLN A 20 -17.07 38.35 -14.84
CA GLN A 20 -15.95 38.89 -15.61
C GLN A 20 -14.83 37.89 -15.97
N GLU A 21 -14.83 36.66 -15.43
CA GLU A 21 -13.83 35.62 -15.70
C GLU A 21 -14.09 34.82 -17.00
N GLN A 22 -15.29 34.83 -17.56
CA GLN A 22 -15.57 34.09 -18.81
C GLN A 22 -15.27 34.87 -20.11
N LYS A 23 -14.91 36.16 -20.02
CA LYS A 23 -14.50 36.95 -21.20
C LYS A 23 -13.11 36.59 -21.74
N LEU A 24 -12.32 35.78 -21.03
CA LEU A 24 -10.99 35.34 -21.49
C LEU A 24 -11.05 34.15 -22.48
N PHE A 25 -12.15 33.39 -22.50
CA PHE A 25 -12.26 32.17 -23.32
C PHE A 25 -12.75 32.41 -24.76
N SER A 26 -13.19 33.63 -25.11
CA SER A 26 -13.74 33.94 -26.44
C SER A 26 -12.73 34.55 -27.42
N ARG A 27 -11.43 34.53 -27.14
CA ARG A 27 -10.39 35.10 -28.02
C ARG A 27 -9.54 34.07 -28.80
N VAL A 28 -9.96 32.80 -28.83
CA VAL A 28 -9.17 31.71 -29.46
C VAL A 28 -9.73 31.24 -30.81
N VAL A 29 -10.75 31.90 -31.37
CA VAL A 29 -11.28 31.55 -32.70
C VAL A 29 -11.21 32.74 -33.62
N ASP A 30 -10.00 33.07 -34.09
CA ASP A 30 -9.77 33.69 -35.40
C ASP A 30 -8.27 33.79 -35.69
N ALA A 31 -7.74 32.79 -36.40
CA ALA A 31 -6.50 32.90 -37.17
C ALA A 31 -6.44 31.77 -38.21
N THR A 32 -7.11 31.98 -39.33
CA THR A 32 -6.92 31.23 -40.58
C THR A 32 -5.71 31.79 -41.33
N SER A 33 -4.61 31.01 -41.47
CA SER A 33 -3.75 30.93 -42.67
C SER A 33 -2.58 29.94 -42.47
N PRO A 34 -2.13 29.19 -43.51
CA PRO A 34 -1.04 28.23 -43.39
C PRO A 34 0.32 28.90 -43.61
N ALA A 35 1.23 28.78 -42.65
CA ALA A 35 2.62 29.24 -42.81
C ALA A 35 3.60 28.07 -42.62
N GLN A 36 4.50 27.96 -43.60
CA GLN A 36 5.47 26.89 -43.82
C GLN A 36 6.39 26.62 -42.62
N ALA A 37 6.73 25.34 -42.45
CA ALA A 37 7.76 24.87 -41.55
C ALA A 37 9.15 25.32 -42.06
N ASP A 38 9.89 26.02 -41.21
CA ASP A 38 11.34 26.16 -41.37
C ASP A 38 12.00 26.06 -39.99
N ALA A 39 13.01 25.20 -39.89
CA ALA A 39 13.69 24.81 -38.66
C ALA A 39 15.03 25.54 -38.58
N GLY A 40 15.26 26.36 -37.54
CA GLY A 40 16.59 26.94 -37.35
C GLY A 40 16.78 28.16 -36.44
N ASP A 41 15.93 28.45 -35.45
CA ASP A 41 16.17 29.59 -34.54
C ASP A 41 15.89 29.26 -33.05
N PRO A 42 16.88 29.35 -32.14
CA PRO A 42 16.73 29.09 -30.71
C PRO A 42 15.80 30.06 -29.96
N GLN A 43 15.52 31.26 -30.51
CA GLN A 43 14.66 32.25 -29.84
C GLN A 43 13.14 32.01 -30.03
N ARG A 44 12.74 30.96 -30.77
CA ARG A 44 11.32 30.67 -31.08
C ARG A 44 10.64 29.60 -30.21
N ILE A 45 11.32 28.99 -29.24
CA ILE A 45 10.66 28.01 -28.35
C ILE A 45 9.60 28.67 -27.46
N THR A 46 9.78 29.95 -27.13
CA THR A 46 8.87 30.78 -26.33
C THR A 46 7.75 31.44 -27.14
N ALA A 47 7.70 31.25 -28.47
CA ALA A 47 6.78 31.94 -29.37
C ALA A 47 5.81 30.98 -30.09
N ARG A 48 5.40 29.88 -29.45
CA ARG A 48 4.32 29.01 -29.95
C ARG A 48 3.00 29.37 -29.26
N PRO A 49 1.86 29.39 -29.98
CA PRO A 49 0.55 29.66 -29.39
C PRO A 49 0.11 28.60 -28.37
N ALA A 50 0.66 27.39 -28.44
CA ALA A 50 0.52 26.32 -27.46
C ALA A 50 1.73 25.39 -27.50
N CYS A 51 2.03 24.72 -26.38
CA CYS A 51 3.05 23.68 -26.33
C CYS A 51 2.48 22.34 -26.81
N MET A 52 3.31 21.54 -27.49
CA MET A 52 2.91 20.19 -27.93
C MET A 52 2.66 19.25 -26.74
N ASN A 53 3.50 19.33 -25.70
CA ASN A 53 3.42 18.47 -24.52
C ASN A 53 3.16 19.31 -23.26
N PHE A 54 4.21 19.96 -22.73
CA PHE A 54 4.11 20.69 -21.47
C PHE A 54 4.66 22.10 -21.58
N ASN A 55 4.04 23.02 -20.83
CA ASN A 55 4.54 24.36 -20.60
C ASN A 55 5.22 24.41 -19.22
N ASP A 56 6.53 24.63 -19.22
CA ASP A 56 7.25 24.98 -18.01
C ASP A 56 7.61 26.47 -18.00
N SER A 57 6.84 27.25 -17.24
CA SER A 57 7.14 28.67 -16.98
C SER A 57 7.33 29.53 -18.25
N GLY A 58 6.63 29.17 -19.33
CA GLY A 58 6.68 29.84 -20.64
C GLY A 58 7.53 29.11 -21.69
N ALA A 59 8.29 28.08 -21.31
CA ALA A 59 9.06 27.25 -22.24
C ALA A 59 8.31 25.94 -22.56
N CYS A 60 8.23 25.59 -23.84
CA CYS A 60 7.65 24.31 -24.24
C CYS A 60 8.67 23.18 -24.08
N VAL A 61 8.38 22.23 -23.19
CA VAL A 61 9.23 21.08 -22.87
C VAL A 61 8.52 19.78 -23.21
N THR A 62 9.28 18.73 -23.52
CA THR A 62 8.75 17.40 -23.85
C THR A 62 8.35 16.62 -22.61
N GLN A 63 9.03 16.86 -21.48
CA GLN A 63 8.79 16.27 -20.16
C GLN A 63 9.08 17.30 -19.06
N CYS A 64 8.33 17.26 -17.96
CA CYS A 64 8.62 18.11 -16.80
C CYS A 64 9.88 17.64 -16.05
N PRO A 65 10.57 18.53 -15.33
CA PRO A 65 11.70 18.17 -14.47
C PRO A 65 11.36 17.03 -13.51
N GLN A 66 12.08 15.90 -13.63
CA GLN A 66 11.82 14.69 -12.85
C GLN A 66 12.10 14.88 -11.36
N THR A 67 11.44 14.05 -10.53
CA THR A 67 11.59 14.02 -9.06
C THR A 67 12.93 13.49 -8.61
N PHE A 68 13.53 12.59 -9.40
CA PHE A 68 14.86 12.06 -9.17
C PHE A 68 15.76 12.36 -10.38
N VAL A 69 17.02 12.63 -10.12
CA VAL A 69 18.03 12.98 -11.10
C VAL A 69 19.27 12.16 -10.80
N TYR A 70 19.91 11.61 -11.83
CA TYR A 70 21.11 10.81 -11.68
C TYR A 70 22.31 11.72 -11.36
N ASN A 71 22.99 11.46 -10.25
CA ASN A 71 24.20 12.17 -9.85
C ASN A 71 25.44 11.36 -10.27
N PRO A 72 26.25 11.84 -11.23
CA PRO A 72 27.42 11.11 -11.72
C PRO A 72 28.53 10.88 -10.69
N THR A 73 28.53 11.63 -9.58
CA THR A 73 29.54 11.49 -8.52
C THR A 73 29.18 10.38 -7.54
N THR A 74 27.89 10.20 -7.23
CA THR A 74 27.39 9.18 -6.29
C THR A 74 26.87 7.94 -6.99
N PHE A 75 26.72 7.98 -8.32
CA PHE A 75 26.22 6.88 -9.16
C PHE A 75 24.80 6.44 -8.77
N GLN A 76 24.01 7.34 -8.20
CA GLN A 76 22.67 7.08 -7.68
C GLN A 76 21.65 8.12 -8.16
N LEU A 77 20.38 7.74 -8.12
CA LEU A 77 19.25 8.66 -8.35
C LEU A 77 18.99 9.46 -7.08
N GLU A 78 19.26 10.76 -7.12
CA GLU A 78 19.07 11.67 -5.99
C GLU A 78 17.83 12.55 -6.18
N HIS A 79 17.25 13.00 -5.06
CA HIS A 79 16.06 13.85 -5.12
C HIS A 79 16.38 15.21 -5.75
N ASN A 80 15.63 15.57 -6.78
CA ASN A 80 15.81 16.82 -7.50
C ASN A 80 15.07 17.96 -6.81
N HIS A 81 15.80 18.98 -6.34
CA HIS A 81 15.21 20.17 -5.72
C HIS A 81 14.42 21.03 -6.71
N ASN A 82 14.68 20.89 -8.02
CA ASN A 82 13.98 21.59 -9.09
C ASN A 82 12.85 20.74 -9.71
N ALA A 83 12.48 19.62 -9.08
CA ALA A 83 11.39 18.77 -9.53
C ALA A 83 10.09 19.56 -9.70
N LYS A 84 9.36 19.23 -10.76
CA LYS A 84 8.01 19.75 -11.01
C LYS A 84 7.10 18.60 -11.40
N TYR A 85 5.85 18.69 -10.98
CA TYR A 85 4.82 17.71 -11.25
C TYR A 85 4.06 18.09 -12.52
N THR A 86 3.65 17.08 -13.28
CA THR A 86 2.77 17.26 -14.43
C THR A 86 1.35 17.54 -13.94
N TYR A 87 0.74 18.61 -14.44
CA TYR A 87 -0.68 18.93 -14.22
C TYR A 87 -1.31 19.30 -15.55
N GLY A 88 -1.97 18.34 -16.19
CA GLY A 88 -2.46 18.49 -17.57
C GLY A 88 -1.30 18.79 -18.53
N ALA A 89 -1.31 19.98 -19.14
CA ALA A 89 -0.27 20.46 -20.05
C ALA A 89 0.76 21.41 -19.39
N PHE A 90 0.82 21.46 -18.05
CA PHE A 90 1.70 22.38 -17.31
C PHE A 90 2.62 21.65 -16.35
N CYS A 91 3.80 22.22 -16.10
CA CYS A 91 4.72 21.78 -15.05
C CYS A 91 4.59 22.68 -13.82
N VAL A 92 4.20 22.11 -12.67
CA VAL A 92 3.94 22.86 -11.42
C VAL A 92 4.84 22.39 -10.28
N LYS A 93 5.32 23.32 -9.44
CA LYS A 93 6.12 22.97 -8.24
C LYS A 93 5.30 22.31 -7.12
N LYS A 94 4.01 22.66 -7.04
CA LYS A 94 3.06 22.10 -6.06
C LYS A 94 1.75 21.80 -6.78
N CYS A 95 1.16 20.64 -6.48
CA CYS A 95 -0.16 20.33 -7.02
C CYS A 95 -1.22 21.30 -6.47
N PRO A 96 -2.26 21.63 -7.26
CA PRO A 96 -3.37 22.45 -6.80
C PRO A 96 -4.13 21.81 -5.62
N HIS A 97 -4.98 22.59 -4.97
CA HIS A 97 -5.84 22.09 -3.89
C HIS A 97 -6.73 20.94 -4.38
N ASN A 98 -6.92 19.90 -3.56
CA ASN A 98 -7.62 18.64 -3.87
C ASN A 98 -6.93 17.71 -4.91
N PHE A 99 -5.64 17.90 -5.15
CA PHE A 99 -4.83 16.95 -5.93
C PHE A 99 -3.77 16.29 -5.06
N VAL A 100 -3.38 15.08 -5.45
CA VAL A 100 -2.37 14.23 -4.80
C VAL A 100 -1.27 13.95 -5.81
N VAL A 101 -0.03 13.88 -5.34
CA VAL A 101 1.13 13.54 -6.18
C VAL A 101 1.20 12.02 -6.37
N ASP A 102 1.13 11.54 -7.60
CA ASP A 102 1.50 10.17 -7.96
C ASP A 102 2.75 10.14 -8.84
N SER A 103 3.84 9.61 -8.29
CA SER A 103 5.20 9.55 -8.87
C SER A 103 5.79 10.90 -9.31
N SER A 104 5.28 11.48 -10.40
CA SER A 104 5.69 12.76 -10.99
C SER A 104 4.51 13.56 -11.54
N SER A 105 3.27 13.19 -11.19
CA SER A 105 2.04 13.76 -11.73
C SER A 105 1.03 14.12 -10.65
N CYS A 106 0.18 15.11 -10.92
CA CYS A 106 -0.91 15.50 -10.03
C CYS A 106 -2.21 14.78 -10.44
N VAL A 107 -2.67 13.85 -9.61
CA VAL A 107 -3.91 13.08 -9.80
C VAL A 107 -4.97 13.50 -8.79
N ARG A 108 -6.25 13.25 -9.10
CA ARG A 108 -7.36 13.56 -8.18
C ARG A 108 -7.49 12.55 -7.04
N ALA A 109 -7.08 11.30 -7.28
CA ALA A 109 -7.12 10.21 -6.32
C ALA A 109 -6.02 9.22 -6.67
N CYS A 110 -5.50 8.52 -5.67
CA CYS A 110 -4.49 7.48 -5.90
C CYS A 110 -5.06 6.28 -6.67
N PRO A 111 -4.23 5.59 -7.48
CA PRO A 111 -4.57 4.30 -8.06
C PRO A 111 -4.95 3.27 -6.99
N SER A 112 -5.69 2.23 -7.36
CA SER A 112 -6.16 1.18 -6.44
C SER A 112 -5.07 0.39 -5.72
N SER A 113 -3.83 0.41 -6.23
CA SER A 113 -2.63 -0.22 -5.66
C SER A 113 -1.79 0.72 -4.78
N LYS A 114 -2.22 1.98 -4.61
CA LYS A 114 -1.53 2.99 -3.82
C LYS A 114 -2.48 3.65 -2.81
N MET A 115 -1.92 4.18 -1.75
CA MET A 115 -2.63 4.89 -0.69
C MET A 115 -2.17 6.34 -0.58
N GLU A 116 -3.11 7.21 -0.19
CA GLU A 116 -2.81 8.62 0.10
C GLU A 116 -2.09 8.72 1.45
N VAL A 117 -0.89 9.28 1.41
CA VAL A 117 -0.06 9.58 2.59
C VAL A 117 0.29 11.05 2.55
N GLU A 118 0.24 11.71 3.70
CA GLU A 118 0.67 13.10 3.84
C GLU A 118 2.07 13.14 4.47
N GLU A 119 3.05 13.56 3.69
CA GLU A 119 4.45 13.65 4.11
C GLU A 119 4.93 15.10 3.90
N ASN A 120 5.42 15.75 4.96
CA ASN A 120 5.85 17.15 4.95
C ASN A 120 4.76 18.14 4.44
N GLY A 121 3.47 17.84 4.68
CA GLY A 121 2.33 18.65 4.23
C GLY A 121 2.02 18.53 2.73
N ILE A 122 2.61 17.54 2.05
CA ILE A 122 2.33 17.20 0.65
C ILE A 122 1.61 15.86 0.62
N LYS A 123 0.44 15.81 -0.01
CA LYS A 123 -0.31 14.56 -0.22
C LYS A 123 0.31 13.80 -1.39
N MET A 124 0.70 12.56 -1.16
CA MET A 124 1.35 11.71 -2.14
C MET A 124 0.83 10.26 -2.11
N CYS A 125 0.90 9.58 -3.24
CA CYS A 125 0.48 8.20 -3.41
C CYS A 125 1.66 7.26 -3.17
N LYS A 126 1.59 6.45 -2.10
CA LYS A 126 2.58 5.41 -1.82
C LYS A 126 2.03 4.02 -2.13
N PRO A 127 2.82 3.10 -2.71
CA PRO A 127 2.42 1.70 -2.89
C PRO A 127 2.00 1.08 -1.55
N CYS A 128 0.95 0.27 -1.58
CA CYS A 128 0.50 -0.49 -0.42
C CYS A 128 1.43 -1.69 -0.20
N THR A 129 1.75 -2.05 1.05
CA THR A 129 2.60 -3.21 1.36
C THR A 129 1.92 -4.55 1.06
N ASP A 130 0.59 -4.60 1.22
CA ASP A 130 -0.25 -5.77 0.92
C ASP A 130 -1.52 -5.30 0.16
N ILE A 131 -2.67 -5.31 0.83
CA ILE A 131 -3.95 -4.79 0.33
C ILE A 131 -4.09 -3.33 0.76
N CYS A 132 -4.47 -2.45 -0.15
CA CYS A 132 -4.59 -1.04 0.16
C CYS A 132 -5.62 -0.74 1.27
N PRO A 133 -5.35 0.26 2.13
CA PRO A 133 -6.27 0.76 3.13
C PRO A 133 -7.63 1.19 2.54
N LYS A 134 -8.62 0.29 2.50
CA LYS A 134 -10.00 0.64 2.26
C LYS A 134 -10.64 0.94 3.61
N ALA A 135 -10.90 2.22 3.84
CA ALA A 135 -11.64 2.67 5.01
C ALA A 135 -13.15 2.50 4.78
N CYS A 136 -13.81 1.80 5.67
CA CYS A 136 -15.24 1.53 5.61
C CYS A 136 -15.93 2.02 6.88
N ASP A 137 -17.17 2.45 6.77
CA ASP A 137 -17.95 2.87 7.93
C ASP A 137 -18.26 1.67 8.83
N GLY A 138 -18.09 1.86 10.13
CA GLY A 138 -18.52 0.91 11.16
C GLY A 138 -19.97 1.13 11.58
N ILE A 139 -20.47 0.22 12.40
CA ILE A 139 -21.83 0.27 12.97
C ILE A 139 -22.00 1.56 13.78
N GLY A 140 -23.07 2.31 13.50
CA GLY A 140 -23.37 3.60 14.11
C GLY A 140 -22.61 4.79 13.49
N THR A 141 -21.94 4.61 12.34
CA THR A 141 -21.16 5.65 11.66
C THR A 141 -21.56 5.76 10.19
N GLY A 142 -21.59 6.99 9.63
CA GLY A 142 -21.77 7.24 8.20
C GLY A 142 -22.97 6.51 7.58
N SER A 143 -22.69 5.69 6.57
CA SER A 143 -23.69 4.87 5.85
C SER A 143 -24.36 3.76 6.69
N LEU A 144 -23.88 3.53 7.92
CA LEU A 144 -24.37 2.54 8.89
C LEU A 144 -24.82 3.19 10.21
N VAL A 145 -25.16 4.47 10.20
CA VAL A 145 -25.63 5.20 11.40
C VAL A 145 -26.89 4.59 12.03
N SER A 146 -27.80 4.07 11.21
CA SER A 146 -29.05 3.42 11.66
C SER A 146 -28.88 1.94 12.02
N ALA A 147 -27.74 1.33 11.68
CA ALA A 147 -27.48 -0.06 11.98
C ALA A 147 -27.05 -0.21 13.45
N GLN A 148 -27.60 -1.21 14.14
CA GLN A 148 -27.28 -1.52 15.54
C GLN A 148 -26.30 -2.69 15.68
N THR A 149 -26.22 -3.55 14.66
CA THR A 149 -25.38 -4.75 14.62
C THR A 149 -24.99 -5.03 13.18
N VAL A 150 -23.89 -5.76 13.00
CA VAL A 150 -23.61 -6.44 11.74
C VAL A 150 -24.69 -7.50 11.53
N ASP A 151 -25.30 -7.52 10.35
CA ASP A 151 -26.36 -8.45 9.96
C ASP A 151 -26.23 -8.86 8.49
N SER A 152 -27.09 -9.76 8.02
CA SER A 152 -27.08 -10.27 6.65
C SER A 152 -27.32 -9.19 5.58
N SER A 153 -27.92 -8.04 5.94
CA SER A 153 -28.21 -6.94 5.01
C SER A 153 -27.03 -6.00 4.82
N ASN A 154 -26.13 -5.89 5.81
CA ASN A 154 -25.04 -4.93 5.81
C ASN A 154 -23.64 -5.56 5.73
N ILE A 155 -23.50 -6.87 5.97
CA ILE A 155 -22.20 -7.57 5.97
C ILE A 155 -21.41 -7.37 4.67
N ASP A 156 -22.08 -7.33 3.52
CA ASP A 156 -21.43 -7.18 2.20
C ASP A 156 -20.79 -5.79 2.00
N LYS A 157 -21.15 -4.79 2.82
CA LYS A 157 -20.49 -3.48 2.82
C LYS A 157 -19.07 -3.53 3.36
N PHE A 158 -18.73 -4.58 4.11
CA PHE A 158 -17.41 -4.76 4.71
C PHE A 158 -16.41 -5.49 3.78
N ILE A 159 -16.81 -5.83 2.54
CA ILE A 159 -15.94 -6.54 1.59
C ILE A 159 -14.67 -5.72 1.30
N ASN A 160 -13.51 -6.37 1.48
CA ASN A 160 -12.16 -5.83 1.29
C ASN A 160 -11.84 -4.60 2.16
N CYS A 161 -12.52 -4.44 3.29
CA CYS A 161 -12.25 -3.35 4.22
C CYS A 161 -11.09 -3.70 5.13
N THR A 162 -10.04 -2.87 5.10
CA THR A 162 -8.86 -3.05 5.96
C THR A 162 -8.89 -2.12 7.18
N LYS A 163 -9.64 -1.01 7.11
CA LYS A 163 -9.87 -0.09 8.24
C LYS A 163 -11.36 0.14 8.46
N ILE A 164 -11.82 -0.02 9.70
CA ILE A 164 -13.20 0.26 10.10
C ILE A 164 -13.26 1.58 10.88
N ASN A 165 -13.95 2.56 10.30
CA ASN A 165 -14.23 3.85 10.90
C ASN A 165 -15.48 3.76 11.79
N GLY A 166 -15.27 3.54 13.08
CA GLY A 166 -16.34 3.35 14.06
C GLY A 166 -16.24 1.99 14.71
N ASN A 167 -17.39 1.33 14.90
CA ASN A 167 -17.49 0.16 15.76
C ASN A 167 -17.85 -1.09 14.96
N LEU A 168 -17.49 -2.26 15.49
CA LEU A 168 -18.07 -3.53 15.06
C LEU A 168 -18.86 -4.12 16.22
N ILE A 169 -20.13 -4.43 15.95
CA ILE A 169 -21.09 -4.88 16.96
C ILE A 169 -21.78 -6.13 16.45
N PHE A 170 -21.71 -7.22 17.21
CA PHE A 170 -22.33 -8.51 16.89
C PHE A 170 -23.31 -8.88 18.01
N LEU A 171 -24.60 -8.70 17.72
CA LEU A 171 -25.70 -9.02 18.61
C LEU A 171 -26.44 -10.26 18.13
N VAL A 172 -27.23 -10.86 19.02
CA VAL A 172 -28.08 -12.03 18.70
C VAL A 172 -29.01 -11.73 17.51
N THR A 173 -29.51 -10.50 17.42
CA THR A 173 -30.40 -10.05 16.32
C THR A 173 -29.73 -10.06 14.95
N GLY A 174 -28.40 -9.94 14.89
CA GLY A 174 -27.64 -10.01 13.64
C GLY A 174 -27.22 -11.44 13.30
N ILE A 175 -26.68 -12.16 14.29
CA ILE A 175 -26.15 -13.52 14.10
C ILE A 175 -27.27 -14.53 13.81
N HIS A 176 -28.30 -14.57 14.66
CA HIS A 176 -29.43 -15.49 14.50
C HIS A 176 -30.59 -14.88 13.70
N GLY A 177 -30.46 -13.62 13.28
CA GLY A 177 -31.51 -12.88 12.61
C GLY A 177 -32.63 -12.44 13.57
N LYS A 178 -33.58 -11.66 13.03
CA LYS A 178 -34.75 -11.20 13.77
C LYS A 178 -35.99 -11.34 12.89
N ILE A 179 -37.02 -11.99 13.43
CA ILE A 179 -38.39 -11.83 12.94
C ILE A 179 -38.94 -10.57 13.64
N ILE A 180 -39.02 -9.46 12.91
CA ILE A 180 -39.70 -8.25 13.41
C ILE A 180 -41.21 -8.49 13.25
N ARG A 181 -41.89 -8.81 14.36
CA ARG A 181 -43.34 -8.63 14.41
C ARG A 181 -43.61 -7.13 14.53
N SER A 182 -43.97 -6.47 13.43
CA SER A 182 -44.60 -5.16 13.50
C SER A 182 -46.03 -5.36 14.03
N CYS A 183 -46.24 -5.20 15.33
CA CYS A 183 -47.58 -4.96 15.83
C CYS A 183 -47.94 -3.53 15.45
N SER A 184 -48.66 -3.34 14.35
CA SER A 184 -49.27 -2.05 14.03
C SER A 184 -50.34 -1.76 15.08
N GLU A 185 -50.24 -0.64 15.79
CA GLU A 185 -51.28 -0.11 16.69
C GLU A 185 -52.43 0.56 15.90
N SER A 186 -52.90 -0.09 14.83
CA SER A 186 -54.07 0.37 14.08
C SER A 186 -55.12 -0.74 14.02
N ILE A 187 -56.12 -0.56 14.87
CA ILE A 187 -57.37 -1.30 14.86
C ILE A 187 -58.03 -1.04 13.49
N ASN A 188 -58.28 -2.11 12.72
CA ASN A 188 -58.96 -2.17 11.42
C ASN A 188 -58.11 -2.05 10.13
N PHE A 189 -57.22 -3.02 9.87
CA PHE A 189 -57.10 -3.70 8.56
C PHE A 189 -55.98 -4.76 8.60
N PRO A 190 -56.20 -6.05 8.26
CA PRO A 190 -55.11 -6.99 8.05
C PRO A 190 -54.59 -6.83 6.60
N THR A 191 -53.82 -5.77 6.33
CA THR A 191 -52.89 -5.81 5.20
C THR A 191 -51.64 -6.53 5.68
N MET A 192 -51.33 -7.65 5.04
CA MET A 192 -50.11 -8.42 5.29
C MET A 192 -48.91 -7.60 4.80
N ASP A 193 -48.42 -6.71 5.65
CA ASP A 193 -47.17 -5.98 5.39
C ASP A 193 -46.01 -6.98 5.32
N PRO A 194 -45.07 -6.82 4.36
CA PRO A 194 -43.93 -7.72 4.23
C PRO A 194 -43.07 -7.59 5.48
N TYR A 195 -43.04 -8.65 6.30
CA TYR A 195 -42.16 -8.77 7.45
C TYR A 195 -40.74 -8.34 7.06
N HIS A 196 -40.20 -7.28 7.68
CA HIS A 196 -38.77 -7.00 7.63
C HIS A 196 -38.05 -8.12 8.40
N THR A 197 -37.79 -9.21 7.69
CA THR A 197 -37.14 -10.40 8.22
C THR A 197 -35.65 -10.21 7.98
N ILE A 198 -34.90 -9.87 9.02
CA ILE A 198 -33.45 -9.89 8.94
C ILE A 198 -33.06 -11.37 9.05
N ALA A 199 -32.64 -11.95 7.93
CA ALA A 199 -32.17 -13.32 7.90
C ALA A 199 -30.94 -13.49 8.80
N ALA A 200 -30.76 -14.68 9.38
CA ALA A 200 -29.55 -15.03 10.09
C ALA A 200 -28.33 -14.84 9.19
N ILE A 201 -27.21 -14.40 9.77
CA ILE A 201 -25.95 -14.30 9.03
C ILE A 201 -25.49 -15.73 8.68
N ASN A 202 -25.10 -15.94 7.42
CA ASN A 202 -24.31 -17.12 7.06
C ASN A 202 -22.92 -17.01 7.72
N PRO A 203 -22.51 -17.95 8.60
CA PRO A 203 -21.22 -17.90 9.29
C PRO A 203 -20.02 -17.72 8.35
N GLU A 204 -20.06 -18.29 7.14
CA GLU A 204 -18.97 -18.17 6.18
C GLU A 204 -18.75 -16.73 5.69
N LYS A 205 -19.81 -15.90 5.66
CA LYS A 205 -19.69 -14.48 5.29
C LYS A 205 -18.90 -13.67 6.30
N LEU A 206 -18.73 -14.15 7.54
CA LEU A 206 -17.89 -13.48 8.54
C LEU A 206 -16.40 -13.48 8.16
N ASN A 207 -15.97 -14.34 7.23
CA ASN A 207 -14.61 -14.34 6.71
C ASN A 207 -14.24 -13.04 5.98
N ILE A 208 -15.20 -12.20 5.60
CA ILE A 208 -14.95 -10.86 5.03
C ILE A 208 -14.07 -10.02 5.97
N PHE A 209 -14.20 -10.21 7.28
CA PHE A 209 -13.43 -9.48 8.27
C PHE A 209 -11.96 -9.91 8.37
N GLN A 210 -11.53 -10.98 7.68
CA GLN A 210 -10.12 -11.39 7.64
C GLN A 210 -9.22 -10.29 7.07
N THR A 211 -9.76 -9.39 6.26
CA THR A 211 -9.00 -8.26 5.69
C THR A 211 -8.83 -7.10 6.68
N VAL A 212 -9.61 -7.05 7.76
CA VAL A 212 -9.60 -5.94 8.72
C VAL A 212 -8.32 -5.95 9.55
N ARG A 213 -7.60 -4.82 9.53
CA ARG A 213 -6.38 -4.57 10.30
C ARG A 213 -6.57 -3.56 11.42
N GLU A 214 -7.49 -2.62 11.27
CA GLU A 214 -7.73 -1.56 12.26
C GLU A 214 -9.21 -1.33 12.48
N ILE A 215 -9.63 -1.23 13.75
CA ILE A 215 -10.95 -0.75 14.16
C ILE A 215 -10.74 0.52 14.98
N THR A 216 -11.28 1.66 14.55
CA THR A 216 -11.01 2.94 15.25
C THR A 216 -11.82 3.12 16.54
N GLY A 217 -13.01 2.55 16.62
CA GLY A 217 -13.89 2.56 17.80
C GLY A 217 -13.69 1.32 18.68
N TYR A 218 -14.78 0.60 18.96
CA TYR A 218 -14.78 -0.61 19.79
C TYR A 218 -15.27 -1.86 19.06
N LEU A 219 -14.87 -3.03 19.55
CA LEU A 219 -15.37 -4.34 19.14
C LEU A 219 -16.26 -4.94 20.24
N ASN A 220 -17.54 -5.16 19.93
CA ASN A 220 -18.53 -5.69 20.86
C ASN A 220 -19.16 -6.97 20.31
N ILE A 221 -18.84 -8.10 20.95
CA ILE A 221 -19.32 -9.44 20.58
C ILE A 221 -20.18 -9.98 21.72
N GLN A 222 -21.50 -9.95 21.51
CA GLN A 222 -22.50 -10.52 22.43
C GLN A 222 -23.16 -11.77 21.86
N SER A 223 -22.96 -12.06 20.57
CA SER A 223 -23.39 -13.29 19.93
C SER A 223 -22.40 -13.69 18.85
N TRP A 224 -22.18 -14.99 18.71
CA TRP A 224 -21.31 -15.60 17.71
C TRP A 224 -21.89 -16.95 17.27
N PRO A 225 -21.71 -17.38 16.01
CA PRO A 225 -22.21 -18.67 15.56
C PRO A 225 -21.61 -19.84 16.34
N GLU A 226 -22.44 -20.80 16.77
CA GLU A 226 -21.99 -21.97 17.55
C GLU A 226 -21.01 -22.87 16.80
N ASN A 227 -21.12 -22.90 15.46
CA ASN A 227 -20.21 -23.67 14.60
C ASN A 227 -18.79 -23.07 14.55
N MET A 228 -18.58 -21.84 15.02
CA MET A 228 -17.28 -21.17 15.02
C MET A 228 -16.70 -21.17 16.44
N THR A 229 -15.60 -21.89 16.61
CA THR A 229 -14.95 -22.08 17.92
C THR A 229 -13.93 -20.99 18.27
N ASP A 230 -13.71 -20.02 17.39
CA ASP A 230 -12.77 -18.92 17.58
C ASP A 230 -13.16 -17.64 16.82
N PHE A 231 -12.35 -16.60 16.98
CA PHE A 231 -12.45 -15.34 16.23
C PHE A 231 -11.34 -15.20 15.18
N ARG A 232 -10.90 -16.29 14.54
CA ARG A 232 -9.85 -16.28 13.50
C ARG A 232 -10.18 -15.38 12.31
N VAL A 233 -11.46 -15.02 12.12
CA VAL A 233 -11.86 -14.00 11.14
C VAL A 233 -11.24 -12.63 11.42
N PHE A 234 -10.72 -12.38 12.62
CA PHE A 234 -9.98 -11.17 12.98
C PHE A 234 -8.48 -11.46 13.20
N SER A 235 -7.91 -12.50 12.55
CA SER A 235 -6.49 -12.87 12.70
C SER A 235 -5.53 -11.75 12.31
N ASN A 236 -5.90 -10.93 11.32
CA ASN A 236 -5.13 -9.80 10.82
C ASN A 236 -5.40 -8.47 11.56
N LEU A 237 -6.29 -8.47 12.57
CA LEU A 237 -6.59 -7.27 13.34
C LEU A 237 -5.37 -6.88 14.19
N VAL A 238 -4.77 -5.74 13.88
CA VAL A 238 -3.56 -5.21 14.53
C VAL A 238 -3.91 -4.27 15.68
N THR A 239 -4.88 -3.38 15.45
CA THR A 239 -5.15 -2.27 16.37
C THR A 239 -6.65 -2.07 16.62
N ILE A 240 -7.01 -1.92 17.91
CA ILE A 240 -8.31 -1.39 18.34
C ILE A 240 -8.09 0.00 18.94
N GLY A 241 -8.67 1.03 18.32
CA GLY A 241 -8.41 2.42 18.64
C GLY A 241 -9.12 2.93 19.88
N GLY A 242 -10.33 2.45 20.19
CA GLY A 242 -11.09 2.92 21.36
C GLY A 242 -11.43 4.41 21.34
N ARG A 243 -11.49 5.05 20.15
CA ARG A 243 -11.92 6.46 20.01
C ARG A 243 -13.39 6.66 20.42
N ALA A 244 -14.17 5.60 20.28
CA ALA A 244 -15.51 5.45 20.84
C ALA A 244 -15.49 4.21 21.76
N LEU A 245 -16.27 4.24 22.84
CA LEU A 245 -16.29 3.20 23.86
C LEU A 245 -17.72 2.76 24.17
N TYR A 246 -17.94 1.46 24.36
CA TYR A 246 -19.20 0.92 24.83
C TYR A 246 -19.16 0.80 26.36
N SER A 247 -19.83 1.71 27.07
CA SER A 247 -19.80 1.76 28.54
C SER A 247 -18.36 1.77 29.12
N GLY A 248 -17.44 2.48 28.46
CA GLY A 248 -16.02 2.54 28.82
C GLY A 248 -15.16 1.37 28.31
N LEU A 249 -15.73 0.46 27.52
CA LEU A 249 -15.05 -0.71 26.96
C LEU A 249 -14.67 -0.50 25.49
N SER A 250 -13.49 -0.95 25.10
CA SER A 250 -13.06 -1.03 23.69
C SER A 250 -13.11 -2.44 23.12
N LEU A 251 -13.08 -3.47 23.97
CA LEU A 251 -13.29 -4.86 23.62
C LEU A 251 -14.25 -5.52 24.61
N LEU A 252 -15.36 -6.05 24.11
CA LEU A 252 -16.36 -6.77 24.89
C LEU A 252 -16.63 -8.13 24.24
N ILE A 253 -16.45 -9.22 24.99
CA ILE A 253 -16.78 -10.59 24.59
C ILE A 253 -17.57 -11.25 25.73
N LEU A 254 -18.88 -11.43 25.53
CA LEU A 254 -19.79 -11.80 26.60
C LEU A 254 -20.65 -13.00 26.23
N LYS A 255 -20.75 -14.01 27.12
CA LYS A 255 -21.71 -15.13 27.02
C LYS A 255 -21.55 -16.06 25.80
N GLN A 256 -20.37 -16.18 25.23
CA GLN A 256 -20.11 -17.07 24.10
C GLN A 256 -19.82 -18.51 24.58
N GLN A 257 -20.74 -19.43 24.29
CA GLN A 257 -20.59 -20.85 24.69
C GLN A 257 -19.82 -21.69 23.66
N GLY A 258 -19.88 -21.31 22.38
CA GLY A 258 -19.24 -22.07 21.29
C GLY A 258 -17.71 -21.87 21.19
N ILE A 259 -17.19 -20.77 21.72
CA ILE A 259 -15.76 -20.44 21.55
C ILE A 259 -14.86 -21.16 22.55
N THR A 260 -13.71 -21.61 22.07
CA THR A 260 -12.66 -22.26 22.86
C THR A 260 -11.38 -21.43 22.92
N SER A 261 -11.15 -20.54 21.94
CA SER A 261 -9.97 -19.66 21.87
C SER A 261 -10.28 -18.32 21.20
N LEU A 262 -9.44 -17.29 21.43
CA LEU A 262 -9.64 -15.96 20.84
C LEU A 262 -9.05 -15.81 19.43
N GLN A 263 -7.82 -16.30 19.19
CA GLN A 263 -7.12 -16.25 17.89
C GLN A 263 -6.89 -14.85 17.28
N PHE A 264 -6.76 -13.81 18.11
CA PHE A 264 -6.27 -12.49 17.65
C PHE A 264 -4.75 -12.50 17.44
N GLN A 265 -4.28 -13.11 16.35
CA GLN A 265 -2.86 -13.38 16.10
C GLN A 265 -2.03 -12.10 15.89
N SER A 266 -2.58 -11.12 15.17
CA SER A 266 -1.86 -9.89 14.81
C SER A 266 -2.08 -8.74 15.79
N LEU A 267 -2.89 -8.92 16.84
CA LEU A 267 -3.31 -7.84 17.73
C LEU A 267 -2.12 -7.37 18.57
N LYS A 268 -1.67 -6.14 18.31
CA LYS A 268 -0.52 -5.52 18.96
C LYS A 268 -0.92 -4.40 19.91
N GLN A 269 -2.05 -3.72 19.67
CA GLN A 269 -2.37 -2.50 20.39
C GLN A 269 -3.88 -2.29 20.61
N ILE A 270 -4.23 -1.89 21.84
CA ILE A 270 -5.55 -1.38 22.24
C ILE A 270 -5.34 0.01 22.85
N SER A 271 -5.63 1.04 22.06
CA SER A 271 -5.17 2.40 22.34
C SER A 271 -5.92 3.08 23.49
N ALA A 272 -7.21 2.82 23.63
CA ALA A 272 -8.05 3.34 24.70
C ALA A 272 -9.16 2.34 25.07
N GLY A 273 -9.77 2.52 26.24
CA GLY A 273 -10.87 1.68 26.73
C GLY A 273 -10.45 0.40 27.44
N ASN A 274 -11.35 -0.12 28.26
CA ASN A 274 -11.14 -1.33 29.04
C ASN A 274 -11.55 -2.59 28.24
N ILE A 275 -11.07 -3.75 28.69
CA ILE A 275 -11.41 -5.04 28.10
C ILE A 275 -12.32 -5.80 29.05
N TYR A 276 -13.38 -6.40 28.50
CA TYR A 276 -14.35 -7.18 29.26
C TYR A 276 -14.61 -8.52 28.58
N ILE A 277 -14.15 -9.62 29.18
CA ILE A 277 -14.29 -10.97 28.63
C ILE A 277 -14.89 -11.88 29.70
N THR A 278 -16.20 -12.10 29.65
CA THR A 278 -16.89 -12.82 30.74
C THR A 278 -17.97 -13.78 30.26
N ASP A 279 -18.28 -14.78 31.10
CA ASP A 279 -19.35 -15.75 30.87
C ASP A 279 -19.14 -16.66 29.65
N ASN A 280 -17.90 -16.88 29.23
CA ASN A 280 -17.54 -17.75 28.11
C ASN A 280 -17.06 -19.12 28.65
N SER A 281 -18.00 -20.05 28.86
CA SER A 281 -17.78 -21.29 29.64
C SER A 281 -16.70 -22.23 29.09
N ASN A 282 -16.48 -22.22 27.78
CA ASN A 282 -15.50 -23.07 27.08
C ASN A 282 -14.20 -22.35 26.70
N LEU A 283 -14.15 -21.02 26.89
CA LEU A 283 -13.02 -20.20 26.45
C LEU A 283 -11.77 -20.46 27.29
N CYS A 284 -10.67 -20.80 26.62
CA CYS A 284 -9.34 -20.99 27.19
C CYS A 284 -8.33 -19.98 26.59
N TYR A 285 -7.09 -19.99 27.10
CA TYR A 285 -5.96 -19.16 26.65
C TYR A 285 -6.08 -17.64 26.90
N TYR A 286 -7.25 -17.13 27.29
CA TYR A 286 -7.41 -15.71 27.66
C TYR A 286 -6.46 -15.27 28.80
N HIS A 287 -6.08 -16.20 29.68
CA HIS A 287 -5.23 -15.96 30.84
C HIS A 287 -3.73 -15.98 30.53
N THR A 288 -3.32 -16.48 29.35
CA THR A 288 -1.90 -16.50 28.94
C THR A 288 -1.47 -15.20 28.27
N VAL A 289 -2.43 -14.36 27.90
CA VAL A 289 -2.18 -13.08 27.23
C VAL A 289 -1.78 -12.02 28.27
N ASN A 290 -0.64 -11.37 28.07
CA ASN A 290 -0.27 -10.19 28.85
C ASN A 290 -1.02 -8.96 28.33
N TRP A 291 -2.24 -8.73 28.80
CA TRP A 291 -3.07 -7.62 28.36
C TRP A 291 -2.45 -6.23 28.58
N THR A 292 -1.60 -6.10 29.61
CA THR A 292 -0.97 -4.81 29.93
C THR A 292 0.00 -4.35 28.85
N SER A 293 0.63 -5.28 28.11
CA SER A 293 1.53 -4.93 26.99
C SER A 293 0.79 -4.46 25.75
N LEU A 294 -0.52 -4.72 25.65
CA LEU A 294 -1.36 -4.24 24.53
C LEU A 294 -1.89 -2.82 24.80
N PHE A 295 -1.89 -2.36 26.05
CA PHE A 295 -2.43 -1.06 26.41
C PHE A 295 -1.47 0.08 26.11
N SER A 296 -2.02 1.18 25.60
CA SER A 296 -1.26 2.42 25.40
C SER A 296 -1.29 3.34 26.63
N THR A 297 -2.28 3.17 27.51
CA THR A 297 -2.44 3.99 28.72
C THR A 297 -2.47 3.13 29.99
N PRO A 298 -1.81 3.56 31.09
CA PRO A 298 -1.70 2.78 32.32
C PRO A 298 -3.03 2.71 33.11
N THR A 299 -4.03 3.51 32.74
CA THR A 299 -5.34 3.55 33.38
C THR A 299 -6.29 2.46 32.89
N GLN A 300 -5.97 1.79 31.78
CA GLN A 300 -6.79 0.72 31.21
C GLN A 300 -6.78 -0.52 32.12
N LYS A 301 -7.94 -1.17 32.20
CA LYS A 301 -8.14 -2.36 33.02
C LYS A 301 -8.76 -3.49 32.20
N THR A 302 -8.47 -4.71 32.63
CA THR A 302 -9.13 -5.92 32.13
C THR A 302 -10.07 -6.46 33.20
N VAL A 303 -11.26 -6.88 32.77
CA VAL A 303 -12.22 -7.59 33.61
C VAL A 303 -12.51 -8.93 32.95
N ILE A 304 -11.97 -10.00 33.53
CA ILE A 304 -12.04 -11.34 32.98
C ILE A 304 -12.46 -12.30 34.08
N HIS A 305 -13.70 -12.79 34.01
CA HIS A 305 -14.28 -13.71 35.02
C HIS A 305 -15.38 -14.59 34.41
N ARG A 306 -15.74 -15.67 35.11
CA ARG A 306 -16.78 -16.63 34.66
C ARG A 306 -16.52 -17.26 33.28
N ASN A 307 -15.24 -17.39 32.90
CA ASN A 307 -14.83 -18.21 31.76
C ASN A 307 -14.38 -19.60 32.23
N LYS A 308 -13.94 -20.47 31.31
CA LYS A 308 -13.33 -21.75 31.71
C LYS A 308 -12.15 -21.50 32.63
N ARG A 309 -12.12 -22.21 33.76
CA ARG A 309 -11.03 -22.11 34.73
C ARG A 309 -9.71 -22.49 34.09
N ALA A 310 -8.64 -21.73 34.37
CA ALA A 310 -7.33 -21.93 33.76
C ALA A 310 -6.78 -23.34 34.04
N GLU A 311 -7.08 -23.91 35.21
CA GLU A 311 -6.66 -25.27 35.59
C GLU A 311 -7.37 -26.35 34.78
N ASN A 312 -8.59 -26.07 34.32
CA ASN A 312 -9.44 -26.99 33.55
C ASN A 312 -9.26 -26.81 32.03
N CYS A 313 -8.49 -25.81 31.61
CA CYS A 313 -8.04 -25.73 30.24
C CYS A 313 -7.00 -26.82 30.03
N SER A 314 -7.39 -27.88 29.32
CA SER A 314 -6.49 -29.00 29.03
C SER A 314 -5.17 -28.45 28.50
N LYS A 315 -4.06 -28.76 29.19
CA LYS A 315 -2.70 -28.65 28.63
C LYS A 315 -2.55 -29.71 27.53
N TYR A 316 -3.31 -29.58 26.45
CA TYR A 316 -2.79 -30.08 25.19
C TYR A 316 -1.64 -29.15 24.89
N TYR A 317 -0.43 -29.65 25.13
CA TYR A 317 0.79 -29.10 24.56
C TYR A 317 0.51 -28.90 23.08
N PHE A 318 0.11 -27.69 22.70
CA PHE A 318 0.20 -27.23 21.33
C PHE A 318 1.70 -26.97 21.16
N SER A 319 2.43 -28.07 20.96
CA SER A 319 3.72 -28.12 20.30
C SER A 319 3.49 -27.67 18.86
N MET A 320 3.22 -26.38 18.69
CA MET A 320 3.47 -25.70 17.45
C MET A 320 4.64 -24.80 17.74
N GLN A 321 5.79 -25.19 17.20
CA GLN A 321 7.07 -24.53 17.28
C GLN A 321 6.91 -23.06 16.89
N ILE A 322 6.61 -22.18 17.84
CA ILE A 322 6.85 -20.76 17.71
C ILE A 322 8.20 -20.52 18.37
N PHE A 323 9.21 -20.28 17.54
CA PHE A 323 10.43 -19.64 17.97
C PHE A 323 10.06 -18.27 18.55
N LEU A 324 9.84 -18.20 19.87
CA LEU A 324 10.03 -16.96 20.59
C LEU A 324 11.54 -16.73 20.71
N PRO A 325 12.03 -15.48 20.56
CA PRO A 325 13.42 -15.17 20.78
C PRO A 325 13.71 -15.42 22.27
N VAL A 326 14.55 -16.42 22.52
CA VAL A 326 14.97 -16.84 23.86
C VAL A 326 15.73 -15.69 24.51
N THR A 327 15.10 -15.00 25.46
CA THR A 327 15.81 -14.34 26.57
C THR A 327 15.11 -14.76 27.86
N GLY A 328 15.77 -15.59 28.65
CA GLY A 328 15.26 -16.00 29.97
C GLY A 328 15.52 -17.46 30.30
N LEU A 329 16.69 -17.68 30.91
CA LEU A 329 17.24 -18.93 31.45
C LEU A 329 16.25 -19.77 32.29
N LEU A 330 16.30 -21.09 32.12
CA LEU A 330 16.38 -22.01 33.26
C LEU A 330 17.26 -23.22 32.90
N TRP A 331 17.95 -23.70 33.92
CA TRP A 331 19.15 -24.51 33.98
C TRP A 331 19.02 -25.94 33.43
N GLU A 332 20.02 -26.39 32.68
CA GLU A 332 20.78 -27.62 32.92
C GLU A 332 22.00 -27.70 31.98
N ASP A 333 23.10 -28.22 32.49
CA ASP A 333 24.48 -28.11 32.01
C ASP A 333 24.77 -28.76 30.63
N ILE A 334 25.33 -28.00 29.67
CA ILE A 334 26.10 -28.54 28.52
C ILE A 334 27.29 -27.60 28.20
N PRO A 335 28.50 -28.13 27.88
CA PRO A 335 29.74 -27.35 27.88
C PRO A 335 29.86 -26.34 26.73
N VAL A 336 30.46 -25.21 27.07
CA VAL A 336 30.79 -24.08 26.21
C VAL A 336 31.93 -24.44 25.27
N ALA A 337 31.66 -24.62 23.97
CA ALA A 337 32.63 -24.43 22.88
C ALA A 337 31.97 -24.57 21.49
N SER A 338 31.16 -23.61 21.03
CA SER A 338 31.06 -23.31 19.59
C SER A 338 30.48 -21.91 19.38
N THR A 339 31.24 -21.05 18.72
CA THR A 339 30.76 -19.82 18.09
C THR A 339 29.61 -20.16 17.15
N VAL A 340 28.39 -19.72 17.44
CA VAL A 340 27.25 -19.93 16.53
C VAL A 340 27.46 -19.02 15.32
N ARG A 341 27.94 -19.60 14.22
CA ARG A 341 27.83 -19.00 12.89
C ARG A 341 26.35 -19.10 12.50
N LEU A 342 25.64 -17.97 12.50
CA LEU A 342 24.28 -17.90 11.98
C LEU A 342 24.37 -17.93 10.45
N ASP A 343 24.42 -19.13 9.88
CA ASP A 343 24.15 -19.31 8.46
C ASP A 343 22.62 -19.21 8.29
N CYS A 344 22.15 -18.31 7.41
CA CYS A 344 20.75 -18.22 7.01
C CYS A 344 20.35 -19.52 6.29
N VAL A 345 19.91 -20.52 7.05
CA VAL A 345 19.34 -21.75 6.48
C VAL A 345 17.84 -21.50 6.31
N GLY A 346 17.41 -21.33 5.06
CA GLY A 346 16.01 -21.13 4.70
C GLY A 346 15.11 -22.22 5.31
N VAL A 347 14.13 -21.81 6.09
CA VAL A 347 13.17 -22.72 6.72
C VAL A 347 12.09 -23.09 5.71
N TRP A 348 12.06 -24.35 5.29
CA TRP A 348 10.94 -24.91 4.52
C TRP A 348 9.75 -25.21 5.45
N SER A 349 8.57 -24.73 5.07
CA SER A 349 7.29 -25.29 5.52
C SER A 349 6.63 -26.01 4.35
N SER A 350 6.80 -27.34 4.23
CA SER A 350 5.93 -28.26 3.47
C SER A 350 6.28 -29.75 3.72
N PRO A 351 5.30 -30.68 3.64
CA PRO A 351 5.40 -32.08 4.09
C PRO A 351 6.30 -32.97 3.20
N PRO A 352 6.72 -34.17 3.68
CA PRO A 352 7.71 -34.98 3.00
C PRO A 352 7.05 -35.74 1.85
N ASP A 353 7.29 -35.32 0.61
CA ASP A 353 7.56 -36.23 -0.51
C ASP A 353 7.89 -35.45 -1.81
N ARG A 354 8.97 -35.89 -2.48
CA ARG A 354 9.43 -35.56 -3.85
C ARG A 354 10.17 -34.22 -4.12
N LEU A 355 11.51 -34.34 -4.06
CA LEU A 355 12.56 -34.00 -5.05
C LEU A 355 12.50 -32.67 -5.86
N LEU A 356 13.57 -31.88 -5.64
CA LEU A 356 14.25 -30.92 -6.54
C LEU A 356 13.44 -29.71 -7.02
N MET A 357 13.54 -28.60 -6.27
CA MET A 357 13.50 -27.25 -6.86
C MET A 357 14.65 -26.41 -6.29
N GLU A 358 15.49 -25.90 -7.19
CA GLU A 358 16.58 -24.96 -6.92
C GLU A 358 16.06 -23.67 -6.26
N TRP A 359 16.79 -23.21 -5.24
CA TRP A 359 16.49 -22.00 -4.48
C TRP A 359 16.46 -20.75 -5.37
N GLU A 360 15.32 -20.06 -5.44
CA GLU A 360 15.06 -18.95 -6.37
C GLU A 360 15.68 -17.62 -5.92
N PHE A 361 15.75 -17.35 -4.59
CA PHE A 361 16.23 -16.09 -4.00
C PHE A 361 17.47 -16.29 -3.10
N ARG A 362 18.30 -15.25 -2.91
CA ARG A 362 19.54 -15.27 -2.10
C ARG A 362 19.37 -14.33 -0.92
N GLU A 363 19.89 -14.67 0.26
CA GLU A 363 19.67 -13.90 1.49
C GLU A 363 20.98 -13.62 2.23
N PHE A 364 20.98 -12.57 3.05
CA PHE A 364 22.02 -12.29 4.04
C PHE A 364 21.41 -12.05 5.42
N ALA A 365 22.23 -12.25 6.47
CA ALA A 365 21.81 -12.04 7.85
C ALA A 365 21.97 -10.56 8.25
N ASN A 366 20.86 -9.87 8.51
CA ASN A 366 20.88 -8.57 9.18
C ASN A 366 20.45 -8.74 10.65
N GLY A 367 21.40 -9.10 11.51
CA GLY A 367 21.13 -9.48 12.90
C GLY A 367 20.44 -10.84 12.99
N SER A 368 19.17 -10.87 13.41
CA SER A 368 18.37 -12.11 13.52
C SER A 368 17.34 -12.29 12.40
N VAL A 369 17.37 -11.44 11.37
CA VAL A 369 16.40 -11.43 10.26
C VAL A 369 17.13 -11.73 8.96
N CYS A 370 16.61 -12.69 8.19
CA CYS A 370 17.05 -12.96 6.83
C CYS A 370 16.43 -11.93 5.90
N VAL A 371 17.26 -11.28 5.08
CA VAL A 371 16.82 -10.29 4.09
C VAL A 371 17.35 -10.72 2.73
N GLU A 372 16.52 -10.61 1.71
CA GLU A 372 16.89 -10.94 0.34
C GLU A 372 17.97 -9.99 -0.21
N CYS A 373 18.91 -10.55 -0.97
CA CYS A 373 19.89 -9.82 -1.76
C CYS A 373 19.22 -9.12 -2.94
N ASP A 374 19.87 -8.09 -3.47
CA ASP A 374 19.41 -7.40 -4.67
C ASP A 374 19.38 -8.37 -5.88
N PRO A 375 18.36 -8.30 -6.76
CA PRO A 375 18.28 -9.12 -7.98
C PRO A 375 19.48 -8.96 -8.92
N GLN A 376 20.23 -7.87 -8.84
CA GLN A 376 21.44 -7.64 -9.64
C GLN A 376 22.69 -8.35 -9.11
N CYS A 377 22.64 -8.99 -7.93
CA CYS A 377 23.76 -9.77 -7.41
C CYS A 377 23.85 -11.15 -8.08
N GLU A 378 25.03 -11.50 -8.62
CA GLU A 378 25.27 -12.80 -9.24
C GLU A 378 25.25 -13.92 -8.19
N LYS A 379 24.60 -15.04 -8.55
CA LYS A 379 24.56 -16.23 -7.70
C LYS A 379 25.97 -16.83 -7.64
N MET A 380 26.61 -16.76 -6.47
CA MET A 380 27.93 -17.36 -6.26
C MET A 380 27.76 -18.85 -5.99
N GLU A 381 28.58 -19.66 -6.66
CA GLU A 381 28.79 -21.07 -6.33
C GLU A 381 29.98 -21.18 -5.33
N ASP A 382 30.19 -22.33 -4.70
CA ASP A 382 31.29 -22.61 -3.74
C ASP A 382 31.23 -21.95 -2.36
N ASN A 383 30.06 -21.94 -1.70
CA ASN A 383 29.90 -21.53 -0.29
C ASN A 383 30.28 -20.05 0.00
N MET A 384 30.42 -19.23 -1.04
CA MET A 384 30.70 -17.80 -0.91
C MET A 384 29.40 -17.01 -0.84
N ILE A 385 29.37 -15.97 0.00
CA ILE A 385 28.19 -15.12 0.17
C ILE A 385 27.89 -14.32 -1.11
N THR A 386 26.62 -14.26 -1.52
CA THR A 386 26.17 -13.48 -2.69
C THR A 386 26.16 -11.98 -2.42
N CYS A 387 25.70 -11.58 -1.23
CA CYS A 387 25.68 -10.20 -0.81
C CYS A 387 26.01 -10.09 0.68
N TYR A 388 26.43 -8.91 1.11
CA TYR A 388 26.78 -8.60 2.51
C TYR A 388 25.92 -7.48 3.11
N GLY A 389 24.87 -7.06 2.40
CA GLY A 389 23.98 -5.98 2.77
C GLY A 389 22.81 -5.85 1.77
N PRO A 390 21.82 -5.00 2.07
CA PRO A 390 20.70 -4.76 1.18
C PRO A 390 21.08 -3.76 0.08
N GLY A 391 20.61 -3.98 -1.14
CA GLY A 391 20.81 -3.09 -2.29
C GLY A 391 21.94 -3.50 -3.24
N PRO A 392 22.05 -2.82 -4.40
CA PRO A 392 22.89 -3.24 -5.51
C PRO A 392 24.39 -2.94 -5.32
N ASP A 393 24.77 -2.16 -4.29
CA ASP A 393 26.15 -1.84 -3.92
C ASP A 393 26.80 -2.89 -3.01
N HIS A 394 25.99 -3.77 -2.41
CA HIS A 394 26.44 -4.79 -1.45
C HIS A 394 26.55 -6.19 -2.06
N CYS A 395 26.65 -6.29 -3.38
CA CYS A 395 26.87 -7.56 -4.08
C CYS A 395 28.36 -7.94 -4.06
N THR A 396 28.65 -9.24 -3.94
CA THR A 396 30.01 -9.76 -4.11
C THR A 396 30.45 -9.67 -5.57
N LYS A 397 29.52 -9.91 -6.50
CA LYS A 397 29.72 -9.79 -7.95
C LYS A 397 28.41 -9.39 -8.63
N CYS A 398 28.48 -8.52 -9.63
CA CYS A 398 27.31 -8.06 -10.39
C CYS A 398 26.94 -9.07 -11.48
N PHE A 399 25.64 -9.35 -11.62
CA PHE A 399 25.11 -10.27 -12.64
C PHE A 399 25.21 -9.70 -14.06
N HIS A 400 24.87 -8.42 -14.25
CA HIS A 400 24.90 -7.73 -15.55
C HIS A 400 26.10 -6.77 -15.66
N PHE A 401 25.92 -5.50 -15.32
CA PHE A 401 26.95 -4.44 -15.41
C PHE A 401 27.15 -3.78 -14.05
N LYS A 402 28.24 -3.01 -13.93
CA LYS A 402 28.58 -2.28 -12.71
C LYS A 402 28.77 -0.80 -13.02
N ASP A 403 27.96 0.05 -12.39
CA ASP A 403 28.03 1.50 -12.53
C ASP A 403 28.55 2.13 -11.23
N GLY A 404 29.86 2.41 -11.19
CA GLY A 404 30.53 2.82 -9.97
C GLY A 404 30.48 1.70 -8.91
N PRO A 405 29.90 1.92 -7.73
CA PRO A 405 29.74 0.87 -6.73
C PRO A 405 28.50 -0.02 -6.97
N ASN A 406 27.53 0.39 -7.81
CA ASN A 406 26.22 -0.28 -7.90
C ASN A 406 26.16 -1.28 -9.06
N CYS A 407 25.59 -2.46 -8.82
CA CYS A 407 25.23 -3.40 -9.89
C CYS A 407 23.95 -2.95 -10.60
N VAL A 408 23.97 -2.92 -11.94
CA VAL A 408 22.85 -2.43 -12.77
C VAL A 408 22.57 -3.35 -13.94
N GLU A 409 21.30 -3.43 -14.37
CA GLU A 409 20.87 -4.26 -15.49
C GLU A 409 21.42 -3.76 -16.84
N LYS A 410 21.52 -2.43 -17.00
CA LYS A 410 22.09 -1.75 -18.16
C LYS A 410 22.80 -0.47 -17.71
N CYS A 411 23.90 -0.12 -18.36
CA CYS A 411 24.54 1.18 -18.12
C CYS A 411 23.58 2.35 -18.40
N PRO A 412 23.67 3.46 -17.65
CA PRO A 412 22.86 4.66 -17.87
C PRO A 412 22.85 5.13 -19.33
N ASP A 413 21.69 5.07 -19.98
CA ASP A 413 21.52 5.40 -21.39
C ASP A 413 20.38 6.42 -21.54
N GLY A 414 20.70 7.70 -21.38
CA GLY A 414 19.74 8.80 -21.46
C GLY A 414 19.04 9.12 -20.13
N LEU A 415 19.68 8.83 -19.00
CA LEU A 415 19.15 9.25 -17.69
C LEU A 415 19.23 10.78 -17.53
N GLN A 416 18.22 11.38 -16.92
CA GLN A 416 18.23 12.82 -16.64
C GLN A 416 19.26 13.12 -15.55
N GLY A 417 20.33 13.83 -15.89
CA GLY A 417 21.28 14.43 -14.95
C GLY A 417 20.88 15.87 -14.58
N ALA A 418 21.64 16.49 -13.68
CA ALA A 418 21.33 17.82 -13.15
C ALA A 418 21.29 18.91 -14.23
N ASN A 419 22.18 18.81 -15.23
CA ASN A 419 22.34 19.80 -16.29
C ASN A 419 22.13 19.23 -17.70
N SER A 420 22.31 17.91 -17.90
CA SER A 420 22.22 17.25 -19.19
C SER A 420 21.82 15.78 -19.03
N PHE A 421 21.46 15.13 -20.13
CA PHE A 421 21.32 13.68 -20.15
C PHE A 421 22.67 13.00 -19.92
N ILE A 422 22.65 11.87 -19.21
CA ILE A 422 23.80 11.06 -18.88
C ILE A 422 23.76 9.81 -19.74
N PHE A 423 24.86 9.60 -20.46
CA PHE A 423 25.10 8.43 -21.28
C PHE A 423 26.41 7.78 -20.81
N LYS A 424 26.36 6.46 -20.61
CA LYS A 424 27.49 5.61 -20.26
C LYS A 424 27.52 4.40 -21.16
N TYR A 425 28.72 3.89 -21.41
CA TYR A 425 28.94 2.65 -22.15
C TYR A 425 29.63 1.62 -21.24
N ALA A 426 29.42 0.34 -21.51
CA ALA A 426 30.11 -0.74 -20.81
C ALA A 426 31.46 -1.03 -21.49
N ASP A 427 32.50 -1.28 -20.71
CA ASP A 427 33.76 -1.84 -21.20
C ASP A 427 33.72 -3.38 -21.29
N GLU A 428 34.87 -3.99 -21.61
CA GLU A 428 35.03 -5.46 -21.70
C GLU A 428 34.82 -6.17 -20.34
N ASP A 429 35.08 -5.47 -19.23
CA ASP A 429 34.89 -5.96 -17.86
C ASP A 429 33.46 -5.74 -17.34
N ARG A 430 32.56 -5.19 -18.17
CA ARG A 430 31.17 -4.83 -17.85
C ARG A 430 31.04 -3.69 -16.82
N GLU A 431 32.05 -2.83 -16.72
CA GLU A 431 32.00 -1.58 -15.96
C GLU A 431 31.53 -0.41 -16.83
N CYS A 432 30.68 0.45 -16.27
CA CYS A 432 30.06 1.57 -16.98
C CYS A 432 30.91 2.85 -16.90
N HIS A 433 31.34 3.35 -18.06
CA HIS A 433 32.14 4.58 -18.20
C HIS A 433 31.36 5.71 -18.87
N PRO A 434 31.62 6.98 -18.50
CA PRO A 434 30.94 8.13 -19.12
C PRO A 434 31.28 8.27 -20.61
N CYS A 435 30.25 8.50 -21.41
CA CYS A 435 30.43 8.87 -22.81
C CYS A 435 31.06 10.27 -22.94
N HIS A 436 31.66 10.54 -24.10
CA HIS A 436 32.17 11.87 -24.42
C HIS A 436 31.04 12.93 -24.30
N PRO A 437 31.28 14.13 -23.73
CA PRO A 437 30.24 15.14 -23.51
C PRO A 437 29.44 15.56 -24.76
N ASN A 438 30.03 15.41 -25.95
CA ASN A 438 29.38 15.70 -27.24
C ASN A 438 28.44 14.58 -27.74
N CYS A 439 28.43 13.40 -27.09
CA CYS A 439 27.59 12.25 -27.46
C CYS A 439 26.21 12.42 -26.80
N THR A 440 25.33 13.22 -27.41
CA THR A 440 24.01 13.58 -26.85
C THR A 440 22.88 12.57 -27.17
N GLN A 441 23.19 11.49 -27.91
CA GLN A 441 22.19 10.52 -28.41
C GLN A 441 22.55 9.05 -28.09
N GLY A 442 23.59 8.78 -27.29
CA GLY A 442 23.82 7.43 -26.75
C GLY A 442 24.16 6.32 -27.76
N SER A 443 24.84 6.62 -28.86
CA SER A 443 25.18 5.59 -29.85
C SER A 443 26.39 4.74 -29.42
N LEU A 444 26.14 3.46 -29.09
CA LEU A 444 27.15 2.39 -29.11
C LEU A 444 27.43 2.00 -30.58
N ALA A 445 28.62 2.30 -31.09
CA ALA A 445 29.08 1.76 -32.37
C ALA A 445 29.88 0.48 -32.11
N GLN A 446 29.43 -0.66 -32.67
CA GLN A 446 30.26 -1.85 -32.80
C GLN A 446 31.42 -1.54 -33.77
N VAL A 447 32.61 -2.04 -33.43
CA VAL A 447 33.82 -1.96 -34.23
C VAL A 447 33.59 -2.73 -35.53
N GLU A 448 33.43 -2.03 -36.66
CA GLU A 448 33.69 -2.59 -37.98
C GLU A 448 34.96 -1.95 -38.54
N SER A 449 35.95 -2.81 -38.82
CA SER A 449 37.19 -2.41 -39.43
C SER A 449 36.96 -2.00 -40.88
N GLU A 450 37.69 -0.95 -41.27
CA GLU A 450 37.99 -0.52 -42.63
C GLU A 450 36.90 0.14 -43.50
N ARG A 451 37.25 1.39 -43.84
CA ARG A 451 37.01 2.14 -45.09
C ARG A 451 35.68 2.88 -45.28
N ASN A 452 35.84 4.21 -45.16
CA ASN A 452 35.12 5.31 -45.82
C ASN A 452 33.58 5.31 -45.71
N VAL A 453 33.04 6.30 -44.99
CA VAL A 453 32.07 7.32 -45.47
C VAL A 453 31.58 8.20 -44.30
N SER A 454 31.61 9.52 -44.51
CA SER A 454 30.78 10.61 -43.97
C SER A 454 30.45 10.69 -42.47
N SER A 455 30.99 11.73 -41.82
CA SER A 455 30.40 12.56 -40.75
C SER A 455 29.30 11.92 -39.88
N SER A 456 29.68 10.94 -39.08
CA SER A 456 28.94 10.51 -37.89
C SER A 456 29.92 10.61 -36.72
N ILE A 457 29.55 11.35 -35.67
CA ILE A 457 30.37 11.47 -34.44
C ILE A 457 30.44 10.06 -33.84
N VAL A 458 31.52 9.35 -34.14
CA VAL A 458 31.83 8.05 -33.53
C VAL A 458 32.14 8.33 -32.06
N CYS A 459 31.31 7.82 -31.15
CA CYS A 459 31.56 7.90 -29.71
C CYS A 459 32.76 6.98 -29.40
N GLN A 460 33.96 7.48 -29.66
CA GLN A 460 35.23 6.80 -29.37
C GLN A 460 35.51 6.83 -27.86
N THR A 461 36.06 5.71 -27.39
CA THR A 461 36.76 5.58 -26.11
C THR A 461 37.89 6.61 -26.00
N PRO A 462 38.24 7.11 -24.79
CA PRO A 462 39.46 7.89 -24.63
C PRO A 462 40.66 6.96 -24.87
N GLY A 463 41.35 7.17 -25.99
CA GLY A 463 42.43 6.30 -26.46
C GLY A 463 43.63 6.21 -25.51
N LYS A 464 44.24 5.02 -25.51
CA LYS A 464 45.68 4.82 -25.30
C LYS A 464 46.31 4.34 -26.59
#